data_AF-A0AAW5RTL3-F1
#
_entry.id   AF-A0AAW5RTL3-F1
#
_cell.length_a   1.000
_cell.length_b   1.000
_cell.length_c   1.000
_cell.angle_alpha   90.00
_cell.angle_beta   90.00
_cell.angle_gamma   90.00
#
_symmetry.space_group_name_H-M   'P 1'
#
loop_
_entity.id
_entity.type
_entity.pdbx_description
1 polymer ?
#
loop_
_entity_poly.entity_id
_entity_poly.type
_entity_poly.pdbx_seq_one_letter_code
_entity_poly.pdbx_strand_id
1 'polypeptide(L)'
;MHPRPLRALSRLLHLAQPWLAAVLALPLSAAPAYVTIGTGALNGVYYPTGGAICRLLNDDSASHGLHCTVQSTSGSIANLAALAKGDIQLALVQSDVLFHAAHGSGPFAGQAPNDQLRSLLRLHNESLTLLASATSNITTLADIEGKRVDLGSPNSGDRVTSQALLEAMGWRPTDFTLPPVASPGNRLEGLCNGTLDAAFLVAGHPNQGIGDLTGRCQARLIPIEGEQIDKLLKQYPYYQCSRIGANLYPGQTSSLATFAVTAELVAKASLPEDQVRTLRDVLSRHLKQFTRLHPALTTLTPESMQAGDILPLHPGMLDAVPTLLPESLTTSGALATAPSAPTSAATPLEGAEVLPEQPAGATLPASSDAVTTGQAPALTTLPVPTEADIAQGSQPDAAGIATPSAAKSTEQATTATPVPGSPSGASPVTRETPAPAQ
;
A
#
# COMPACT_ATOMS: atom_id res chain seq x y z
N MET A 1 23.02 -63.49 58.04
CA MET A 1 23.46 -62.12 57.68
C MET A 1 22.58 -61.64 56.52
N HIS A 2 21.91 -60.49 56.71
CA HIS A 2 20.75 -60.04 55.92
C HIS A 2 21.11 -59.33 54.60
N PRO A 3 20.33 -59.52 53.51
CA PRO A 3 20.46 -58.74 52.28
C PRO A 3 19.57 -57.48 52.37
N ARG A 4 20.13 -56.33 52.78
CA ARG A 4 19.42 -55.04 52.77
C ARG A 4 20.37 -53.89 52.41
N PRO A 5 20.65 -53.65 51.11
CA PRO A 5 20.79 -52.25 50.68
C PRO A 5 20.12 -51.89 49.34
N LEU A 6 19.64 -52.86 48.54
CA LEU A 6 19.16 -52.58 47.17
C LEU A 6 17.74 -51.98 47.08
N ARG A 7 16.90 -52.08 48.13
CA ARG A 7 15.53 -51.53 48.13
C ARG A 7 15.44 -50.03 48.42
N ALA A 8 16.50 -49.42 48.94
CA ALA A 8 16.51 -47.99 49.25
C ALA A 8 16.74 -47.13 47.99
N LEU A 9 17.56 -47.62 47.06
CA LEU A 9 17.90 -46.89 45.83
C LEU A 9 16.73 -46.78 44.84
N SER A 10 15.85 -47.80 44.76
CA SER A 10 14.69 -47.76 43.86
C SER A 10 13.59 -46.80 44.34
N ARG A 11 13.48 -46.58 45.66
CA ARG A 11 12.48 -45.64 46.22
C ARG A 11 12.89 -44.17 46.00
N LEU A 12 14.19 -43.88 45.99
CA LEU A 12 14.72 -42.55 45.67
C LEU A 12 14.54 -42.19 44.19
N LEU A 13 14.62 -43.17 43.28
CA LEU A 13 14.43 -42.94 41.84
C LEU A 13 12.97 -42.61 41.47
N HIS A 14 12.00 -43.21 42.17
CA HIS A 14 10.57 -42.92 41.95
C HIS A 14 10.11 -41.58 42.54
N LEU A 15 10.82 -41.04 43.54
CA LEU A 15 10.53 -39.72 44.12
C LEU A 15 11.01 -38.56 43.23
N ALA A 16 11.97 -38.80 42.33
CA ALA A 16 12.49 -37.80 41.39
C ALA A 16 11.71 -37.72 40.06
N GLN A 17 10.92 -38.75 39.72
CA GLN A 17 10.12 -38.79 38.47
C GLN A 17 9.09 -37.65 38.31
N PRO A 18 8.34 -37.19 39.33
CA PRO A 18 7.40 -36.09 39.12
C PRO A 18 8.10 -34.75 38.86
N TRP A 19 9.33 -34.58 39.35
CA TRP A 19 10.13 -33.36 39.14
C TRP A 19 10.74 -33.31 37.73
N LEU A 20 11.10 -34.46 37.15
CA LEU A 20 11.63 -34.53 35.78
C LEU A 20 10.53 -34.27 34.73
N ALA A 21 9.28 -34.69 34.98
CA ALA A 21 8.14 -34.39 34.11
C ALA A 21 7.73 -32.90 34.16
N ALA A 22 7.87 -32.25 35.32
CA ALA A 22 7.57 -30.82 35.49
C ALA A 22 8.58 -29.91 34.77
N VAL A 23 9.85 -30.33 34.62
CA VAL A 23 10.88 -29.58 33.87
C VAL A 23 10.69 -29.69 32.34
N LEU A 24 10.07 -30.76 31.85
CA LEU A 24 9.70 -30.94 30.43
C LEU A 24 8.39 -30.24 30.04
N ALA A 25 7.61 -29.76 31.01
CA ALA A 25 6.38 -29.00 30.81
C ALA A 25 6.60 -27.48 30.91
N LEU A 26 7.81 -26.99 30.64
CA LEU A 26 8.01 -25.56 30.39
C LEU A 26 7.14 -25.19 29.18
N PRO A 27 6.23 -24.21 29.30
CA PRO A 27 5.45 -23.76 28.16
C PRO A 27 6.45 -23.29 27.11
N LEU A 28 6.49 -23.96 25.97
CA LEU A 28 7.19 -23.48 24.79
C LEU A 28 6.48 -22.18 24.40
N SER A 29 6.91 -21.05 24.96
CA SER A 29 6.46 -19.75 24.49
C SER A 29 6.77 -19.72 23.00
N ALA A 30 5.73 -19.58 22.19
CA ALA A 30 5.88 -19.42 20.76
C ALA A 30 6.88 -18.27 20.54
N ALA A 31 7.91 -18.53 19.73
CA ALA A 31 8.90 -17.51 19.41
C ALA A 31 8.17 -16.31 18.78
N PRO A 32 8.57 -15.06 19.12
CA PRO A 32 7.95 -13.88 18.55
C PRO A 32 8.01 -13.93 17.03
N ALA A 33 6.87 -13.66 16.38
CA ALA A 33 6.77 -13.53 14.94
C ALA A 33 6.94 -12.06 14.54
N TYR A 34 7.52 -11.83 13.36
CA TYR A 34 7.77 -10.49 12.85
C TYR A 34 7.17 -10.34 11.46
N VAL A 35 6.48 -9.23 11.24
CA VAL A 35 6.02 -8.81 9.92
C VAL A 35 6.53 -7.41 9.62
N THR A 36 7.00 -7.21 8.39
CA THR A 36 7.33 -5.89 7.87
C THR A 36 6.33 -5.50 6.78
N ILE A 37 5.81 -4.27 6.86
CA ILE A 37 4.94 -3.67 5.86
C ILE A 37 5.77 -2.80 4.91
N GLY A 38 5.81 -3.14 3.63
CA GLY A 38 6.31 -2.25 2.58
C GLY A 38 5.31 -1.12 2.34
N THR A 39 5.79 0.12 2.44
CA THR A 39 4.96 1.33 2.41
C THR A 39 5.29 2.22 1.21
N GLY A 40 5.75 3.44 1.42
CA GLY A 40 6.09 4.40 0.38
C GLY A 40 6.95 5.52 0.96
N ALA A 41 6.95 6.67 0.31
CA ALA A 41 7.69 7.84 0.79
C ALA A 41 7.23 8.25 2.21
N LEU A 42 8.18 8.75 3.01
CA LEU A 42 7.94 9.15 4.41
C LEU A 42 6.87 10.25 4.56
N ASN A 43 6.79 11.17 3.58
CA ASN A 43 5.80 12.24 3.51
C ASN A 43 4.54 11.87 2.70
N GLY A 44 4.40 10.59 2.32
CA GLY A 44 3.20 10.04 1.71
C GLY A 44 2.20 9.52 2.74
N VAL A 45 1.13 8.86 2.29
CA VAL A 45 0.09 8.31 3.18
C VAL A 45 0.34 6.85 3.55
N TYR A 46 1.05 6.09 2.72
CA TYR A 46 1.37 4.69 3.01
C TYR A 46 2.23 4.53 4.26
N TYR A 47 3.25 5.37 4.44
CA TYR A 47 4.14 5.27 5.60
C TYR A 47 3.39 5.45 6.95
N PRO A 48 2.61 6.52 7.17
CA PRO A 48 1.80 6.63 8.39
C PRO A 48 0.68 5.59 8.47
N THR A 49 0.11 5.12 7.35
CA THR A 49 -0.90 4.05 7.35
C THR A 49 -0.32 2.72 7.84
N GLY A 50 0.83 2.30 7.30
CA GLY A 50 1.55 1.12 7.79
C GLY A 50 1.97 1.29 9.24
N GLY A 51 2.43 2.49 9.62
CA GLY A 51 2.79 2.81 11.00
C GLY A 51 1.61 2.70 11.96
N ALA A 52 0.41 3.11 11.52
CA ALA A 52 -0.82 2.97 12.28
C ALA A 52 -1.21 1.49 12.48
N ILE A 53 -1.09 0.66 11.45
CA ILE A 53 -1.32 -0.79 11.55
C ILE A 53 -0.31 -1.40 12.54
N CYS A 54 0.98 -1.12 12.36
CA CYS A 54 2.02 -1.67 13.22
C CYS A 54 1.89 -1.19 14.66
N ARG A 55 1.48 0.05 14.90
CA ARG A 55 1.22 0.55 16.25
C ARG A 55 0.18 -0.30 16.95
N LEU A 56 -0.97 -0.54 16.30
CA LEU A 56 -2.05 -1.32 16.90
C LEU A 56 -1.66 -2.78 17.15
N LEU A 57 -0.91 -3.40 16.23
CA LEU A 57 -0.36 -4.74 16.43
C LEU A 57 0.65 -4.79 17.58
N ASN A 58 1.53 -3.79 17.68
CA ASN A 58 2.56 -3.77 18.71
C ASN A 58 1.99 -3.46 20.10
N ASP A 59 0.95 -2.63 20.19
CA ASP A 59 0.27 -2.29 21.45
C ASP A 59 -0.31 -3.54 22.15
N ASP A 60 -0.70 -4.58 21.39
CA ASP A 60 -1.24 -5.86 21.90
C ASP A 60 -0.25 -7.04 21.73
N SER A 61 0.99 -6.79 21.31
CA SER A 61 1.95 -7.86 20.93
C SER A 61 2.27 -8.86 22.04
N ALA A 62 2.12 -8.48 23.32
CA ALA A 62 2.29 -9.40 24.44
C ALA A 62 1.22 -10.51 24.50
N SER A 63 0.04 -10.30 23.91
CA SER A 63 -1.06 -11.27 23.93
C SER A 63 -1.01 -12.28 22.77
N HIS A 64 -0.40 -11.89 21.64
CA HIS A 64 -0.39 -12.69 20.41
C HIS A 64 1.01 -12.95 19.83
N GLY A 65 2.06 -12.32 20.34
CA GLY A 65 3.46 -12.55 19.95
C GLY A 65 3.84 -12.06 18.55
N LEU A 66 3.00 -11.25 17.90
CA LEU A 66 3.26 -10.71 16.55
C LEU A 66 3.75 -9.27 16.66
N HIS A 67 4.94 -9.01 16.13
CA HIS A 67 5.55 -7.70 16.08
C HIS A 67 5.56 -7.15 14.65
N CYS A 68 5.35 -5.85 14.51
CA CYS A 68 5.21 -5.20 13.22
C CYS A 68 6.19 -4.04 13.07
N THR A 69 6.80 -3.93 11.89
CA THR A 69 7.63 -2.80 11.47
C THR A 69 7.22 -2.31 10.09
N VAL A 70 7.63 -1.10 9.72
CA VAL A 70 7.40 -0.55 8.38
C VAL A 70 8.71 -0.33 7.65
N GLN A 71 8.68 -0.48 6.34
CA GLN A 71 9.78 -0.15 5.45
C GLN A 71 9.32 0.91 4.43
N SER A 72 10.05 2.03 4.37
CA SER A 72 9.88 3.04 3.32
C SER A 72 10.41 2.51 1.99
N THR A 73 9.68 2.75 0.90
CA THR A 73 10.01 2.25 -0.44
C THR A 73 9.64 3.27 -1.51
N SER A 74 9.89 2.94 -2.77
CA SER A 74 9.44 3.75 -3.92
C SER A 74 7.98 3.52 -4.32
N GLY A 75 7.21 2.71 -3.59
CA GLY A 75 5.78 2.46 -3.81
C GLY A 75 5.43 1.05 -4.32
N SER A 76 4.26 0.92 -4.94
CA SER A 76 3.55 -0.36 -5.15
C SER A 76 4.34 -1.46 -5.87
N ILE A 77 4.99 -1.18 -7.01
CA ILE A 77 5.75 -2.21 -7.75
C ILE A 77 6.98 -2.65 -6.94
N ALA A 78 7.68 -1.72 -6.28
CA ALA A 78 8.78 -2.04 -5.39
C ALA A 78 8.34 -2.87 -4.17
N ASN A 79 7.16 -2.57 -3.60
CA ASN A 79 6.58 -3.37 -2.53
C ASN A 79 6.27 -4.80 -2.99
N LEU A 80 5.66 -4.97 -4.16
CA LEU A 80 5.40 -6.31 -4.71
C LEU A 80 6.70 -7.08 -4.97
N ALA A 81 7.75 -6.41 -5.46
CA ALA A 81 9.06 -7.02 -5.67
C ALA A 81 9.72 -7.46 -4.34
N ALA A 82 9.66 -6.63 -3.30
CA ALA A 82 10.17 -6.96 -1.97
C ALA A 82 9.36 -8.10 -1.32
N LEU A 83 8.03 -8.09 -1.47
CA LEU A 83 7.13 -9.15 -1.01
C LEU A 83 7.45 -10.48 -1.70
N ALA A 84 7.70 -10.47 -3.02
CA ALA A 84 8.06 -11.66 -3.77
C ALA A 84 9.36 -12.31 -3.28
N LYS A 85 10.37 -11.48 -2.95
CA LYS A 85 11.66 -11.90 -2.39
C LYS A 85 11.57 -12.39 -0.94
N GLY A 86 10.52 -12.02 -0.22
CA GLY A 86 10.36 -12.31 1.21
C GLY A 86 11.07 -11.32 2.13
N ASP A 87 11.55 -10.19 1.59
CA ASP A 87 12.17 -9.11 2.37
C ASP A 87 11.15 -8.43 3.31
N ILE A 88 9.87 -8.47 2.92
CA ILE A 88 8.71 -7.99 3.68
C ILE A 88 7.59 -9.04 3.63
N GLN A 89 6.68 -9.01 4.58
CA GLN A 89 5.56 -9.97 4.70
C GLN A 89 4.24 -9.37 4.23
N LEU A 90 4.12 -8.04 4.30
CA LEU A 90 2.93 -7.28 3.98
C LEU A 90 3.30 -6.12 3.06
N ALA A 91 2.40 -5.71 2.18
CA ALA A 91 2.64 -4.61 1.26
C ALA A 91 1.39 -3.75 1.10
N LEU A 92 1.57 -2.42 1.09
CA LEU A 92 0.57 -1.48 0.59
C LEU A 92 0.74 -1.29 -0.91
N VAL A 93 -0.33 -1.50 -1.68
CA VAL A 93 -0.29 -1.54 -3.14
C VAL A 93 -1.56 -0.91 -3.70
N GLN A 94 -1.45 -0.13 -4.77
CA GLN A 94 -2.60 0.42 -5.49
C GLN A 94 -3.40 -0.69 -6.20
N SER A 95 -4.72 -0.54 -6.29
CA SER A 95 -5.62 -1.53 -6.92
C SER A 95 -5.30 -1.80 -8.39
N ASP A 96 -4.94 -0.78 -9.18
CA ASP A 96 -4.55 -0.93 -10.58
C ASP A 96 -3.24 -1.74 -10.74
N VAL A 97 -2.24 -1.46 -9.89
CA VAL A 97 -1.00 -2.24 -9.85
C VAL A 97 -1.26 -3.69 -9.47
N LEU A 98 -2.14 -3.94 -8.49
CA LEU A 98 -2.54 -5.30 -8.11
C LEU A 98 -3.23 -6.03 -9.26
N PHE A 99 -4.15 -5.36 -9.96
CA PHE A 99 -4.81 -5.94 -11.12
C PHE A 99 -3.78 -6.35 -12.19
N HIS A 100 -2.83 -5.47 -12.51
CA HIS A 100 -1.80 -5.78 -13.48
C HIS A 100 -0.89 -6.94 -13.05
N ALA A 101 -0.49 -7.00 -11.77
CA ALA A 101 0.29 -8.11 -11.24
C ALA A 101 -0.48 -9.45 -11.24
N ALA A 102 -1.77 -9.41 -10.91
CA ALA A 102 -2.65 -10.58 -10.90
C ALA A 102 -2.85 -11.19 -12.28
N HIS A 103 -2.77 -10.38 -13.34
CA HIS A 103 -3.05 -10.81 -14.72
C HIS A 103 -1.80 -10.86 -15.62
N GLY A 104 -0.62 -10.49 -15.12
CA GLY A 104 0.60 -10.42 -15.95
C GLY A 104 0.48 -9.39 -17.08
N SER A 105 -0.13 -8.24 -16.81
CA SER A 105 -0.39 -7.18 -17.80
C SER A 105 0.29 -5.86 -17.42
N GLY A 106 0.22 -4.86 -18.30
CA GLY A 106 0.82 -3.54 -18.06
C GLY A 106 2.33 -3.65 -17.75
N PRO A 107 2.82 -3.12 -16.61
CA PRO A 107 4.22 -3.25 -16.20
C PRO A 107 4.70 -4.69 -15.97
N PHE A 108 3.77 -5.63 -15.80
CA PHE A 108 4.04 -7.06 -15.59
C PHE A 108 3.87 -7.88 -16.87
N ALA A 109 3.71 -7.24 -18.04
CA ALA A 109 3.61 -7.93 -19.32
C ALA A 109 4.82 -8.85 -19.56
N GLY A 110 4.55 -10.08 -20.00
CA GLY A 110 5.56 -11.12 -20.20
C GLY A 110 5.95 -11.88 -18.94
N GLN A 111 5.42 -11.51 -17.77
CA GLN A 111 5.52 -12.29 -16.55
C GLN A 111 4.28 -13.17 -16.39
N ALA A 112 4.42 -14.31 -15.72
CA ALA A 112 3.27 -15.13 -15.37
C ALA A 112 2.35 -14.36 -14.37
N PRO A 113 1.02 -14.49 -14.50
CA PRO A 113 0.07 -14.06 -13.48
C PRO A 113 0.50 -14.46 -12.07
N ASN A 114 0.49 -13.52 -11.12
CA ASN A 114 0.92 -13.81 -9.76
C ASN A 114 -0.21 -14.45 -8.94
N ASP A 115 -0.24 -15.78 -8.94
CA ASP A 115 -1.22 -16.60 -8.21
C ASP A 115 -0.96 -16.70 -6.70
N GLN A 116 0.16 -16.17 -6.21
CA GLN A 116 0.55 -16.21 -4.80
C GLN A 116 0.08 -14.98 -4.02
N LEU A 117 -0.33 -13.90 -4.69
CA LEU A 117 -0.82 -12.69 -4.00
C LEU A 117 -2.21 -12.92 -3.40
N ARG A 118 -2.42 -12.38 -2.20
CA ARG A 118 -3.70 -12.40 -1.49
C ARG A 118 -4.04 -11.01 -0.97
N SER A 119 -5.29 -10.62 -1.17
CA SER A 119 -5.84 -9.41 -0.55
C SER A 119 -6.10 -9.64 0.93
N LEU A 120 -5.76 -8.65 1.75
CA LEU A 120 -6.14 -8.59 3.16
C LEU A 120 -7.26 -7.58 3.37
N LEU A 121 -6.98 -6.30 3.12
CA LEU A 121 -7.90 -5.21 3.42
C LEU A 121 -7.79 -4.12 2.37
N ARG A 122 -8.94 -3.59 1.96
CA ARG A 122 -9.04 -2.32 1.26
C ARG A 122 -8.90 -1.19 2.29
N LEU A 123 -8.20 -0.12 1.93
CA LEU A 123 -8.00 1.03 2.78
C LEU A 123 -8.61 2.27 2.12
N HIS A 124 -7.88 3.36 2.01
CA HIS A 124 -8.40 4.65 1.53
C HIS A 124 -8.28 4.76 0.01
N ASN A 125 -9.05 5.69 -0.56
CA ASN A 125 -8.92 6.06 -1.97
C ASN A 125 -7.63 6.85 -2.20
N GLU A 126 -6.94 6.56 -3.29
CA GLU A 126 -5.77 7.29 -3.74
C GLU A 126 -6.10 8.00 -5.05
N SER A 127 -6.25 9.32 -4.98
CA SER A 127 -6.64 10.13 -6.12
C SER A 127 -5.43 10.48 -6.97
N LEU A 128 -5.57 10.40 -8.29
CA LEU A 128 -4.57 10.94 -9.20
C LEU A 128 -4.56 12.46 -9.03
N THR A 129 -3.42 13.01 -8.66
CA THR A 129 -3.21 14.43 -8.42
C THR A 129 -2.22 14.96 -9.45
N LEU A 130 -2.64 15.98 -10.20
CA LEU A 130 -1.78 16.78 -11.05
C LEU A 130 -1.35 18.04 -10.30
N LEU A 131 -0.05 18.16 -10.03
CA LEU A 131 0.55 19.36 -9.48
C LEU A 131 1.21 20.14 -10.61
N ALA A 132 0.89 21.44 -10.71
CA ALA A 132 1.54 22.37 -11.60
C ALA A 132 2.44 23.33 -10.81
N SER A 133 3.63 23.63 -11.32
CA SER A 133 4.51 24.65 -10.72
C SER A 133 3.87 26.03 -10.84
N ALA A 134 4.22 26.93 -9.92
CA ALA A 134 3.69 28.29 -9.89
C ALA A 134 3.98 29.07 -11.20
N THR A 135 5.07 28.75 -11.89
CA THR A 135 5.54 29.47 -13.08
C THR A 135 5.19 28.79 -14.42
N SER A 136 4.49 27.65 -14.39
CA SER A 136 4.22 26.84 -15.61
C SER A 136 3.11 27.38 -16.50
N ASN A 137 2.26 28.29 -15.97
CA ASN A 137 1.00 28.74 -16.56
C ASN A 137 -0.01 27.60 -16.85
N ILE A 138 0.16 26.42 -16.25
CA ILE A 138 -0.79 25.30 -16.39
C ILE A 138 -2.03 25.60 -15.53
N THR A 139 -3.22 25.48 -16.11
CA THR A 139 -4.51 25.71 -15.43
C THR A 139 -5.52 24.59 -15.69
N THR A 140 -5.34 23.86 -16.78
CA THR A 140 -6.16 22.72 -17.19
C THR A 140 -5.27 21.52 -17.45
N LEU A 141 -5.89 20.34 -17.49
CA LEU A 141 -5.18 19.11 -17.87
C LEU A 141 -4.55 19.22 -19.27
N ALA A 142 -5.16 19.90 -20.23
CA ALA A 142 -4.61 20.02 -21.59
C ALA A 142 -3.31 20.85 -21.66
N ASP A 143 -3.11 21.79 -20.72
CA ASP A 143 -1.96 22.70 -20.73
C ASP A 143 -0.61 22.01 -20.46
N ILE A 144 -0.62 20.72 -20.10
CA ILE A 144 0.59 19.95 -19.82
C ILE A 144 1.32 19.45 -21.08
N GLU A 145 0.68 19.50 -22.24
CA GLU A 145 1.29 19.09 -23.51
C GLU A 145 2.51 19.96 -23.83
N GLY A 146 3.60 19.32 -24.26
CA GLY A 146 4.90 19.96 -24.49
C GLY A 146 5.67 20.37 -23.22
N LYS A 147 5.11 20.19 -22.03
CA LYS A 147 5.73 20.59 -20.76
C LYS A 147 6.68 19.54 -20.20
N ARG A 148 7.49 19.92 -19.22
CA ARG A 148 8.33 19.00 -18.42
C ARG A 148 7.47 18.38 -17.33
N VAL A 149 6.91 17.22 -17.64
CA VAL A 149 5.97 16.52 -16.77
C VAL A 149 6.64 15.31 -16.15
N ASP A 150 6.61 15.24 -14.82
CA ASP A 150 6.96 14.02 -14.13
C ASP A 150 5.75 13.08 -14.02
N LEU A 151 5.88 11.90 -14.60
CA LEU A 151 4.84 10.86 -14.67
C LEU A 151 5.01 9.79 -13.58
N GLY A 152 5.73 10.06 -12.48
CA GLY A 152 6.00 9.07 -11.42
C GLY A 152 7.27 8.25 -11.64
N SER A 153 7.79 7.65 -10.57
CA SER A 153 8.98 6.80 -10.65
C SER A 153 8.72 5.52 -11.46
N PRO A 154 9.68 4.99 -12.23
CA PRO A 154 9.45 3.80 -13.08
C PRO A 154 8.82 2.59 -12.37
N ASN A 155 9.11 2.39 -11.07
CA ASN A 155 8.60 1.28 -10.26
C ASN A 155 7.57 1.73 -9.19
N SER A 156 6.77 2.77 -9.47
CA SER A 156 5.67 3.20 -8.59
C SER A 156 4.33 3.05 -9.29
N GLY A 157 3.24 2.97 -8.52
CA GLY A 157 1.92 2.99 -9.14
C GLY A 157 1.50 4.38 -9.64
N ASP A 158 2.15 5.48 -9.19
CA ASP A 158 2.04 6.79 -9.87
C ASP A 158 2.27 6.66 -11.39
N ARG A 159 3.28 5.88 -11.77
CA ARG A 159 3.64 5.63 -13.17
C ARG A 159 2.58 4.84 -13.90
N VAL A 160 2.02 3.83 -13.25
CA VAL A 160 0.94 3.00 -13.82
C VAL A 160 -0.29 3.84 -14.09
N THR A 161 -0.78 4.57 -13.09
CA THR A 161 -2.00 5.37 -13.21
C THR A 161 -1.83 6.55 -14.17
N SER A 162 -0.69 7.25 -14.13
CA SER A 162 -0.44 8.36 -15.07
C SER A 162 -0.26 7.88 -16.51
N GLN A 163 0.33 6.71 -16.73
CA GLN A 163 0.42 6.13 -18.06
C GLN A 163 -0.94 5.72 -18.61
N ALA A 164 -1.82 5.15 -17.78
CA ALA A 164 -3.21 4.87 -18.16
C ALA A 164 -3.98 6.15 -18.54
N LEU A 165 -3.75 7.26 -17.82
CA LEU A 165 -4.28 8.58 -18.20
C LEU A 165 -3.76 9.00 -19.58
N LEU A 166 -2.45 8.97 -19.82
CA LEU A 166 -1.86 9.34 -21.10
C LEU A 166 -2.45 8.52 -22.26
N GLU A 167 -2.57 7.20 -22.07
CA GLU A 167 -3.17 6.29 -23.04
C GLU A 167 -4.64 6.65 -23.33
N ALA A 168 -5.44 6.95 -22.30
CA ALA A 168 -6.83 7.38 -22.47
C ALA A 168 -6.96 8.73 -23.20
N MET A 169 -5.98 9.62 -23.00
CA MET A 169 -5.90 10.90 -23.71
C MET A 169 -5.36 10.76 -25.14
N GLY A 170 -4.83 9.60 -25.51
CA GLY A 170 -4.14 9.40 -26.80
C GLY A 170 -2.77 10.07 -26.88
N TRP A 171 -2.21 10.46 -25.73
CA TRP A 171 -0.90 11.09 -25.63
C TRP A 171 0.23 10.07 -25.63
N ARG A 172 1.36 10.47 -26.21
CA ARG A 172 2.60 9.72 -26.24
C ARG A 172 3.61 10.38 -25.31
N PRO A 173 4.56 9.61 -24.75
CA PRO A 173 5.67 10.20 -23.98
C PRO A 173 6.47 11.26 -24.75
N THR A 174 6.51 11.18 -26.09
CA THR A 174 7.16 12.16 -26.97
C THR A 174 6.44 13.50 -27.05
N ASP A 175 5.18 13.56 -26.60
CA ASP A 175 4.39 14.79 -26.56
C ASP A 175 4.77 15.64 -25.33
N PHE A 176 5.67 15.15 -24.48
CA PHE A 176 6.20 15.81 -23.30
C PHE A 176 7.69 16.06 -23.43
N THR A 177 8.16 17.14 -22.81
CA THR A 177 9.59 17.39 -22.68
C THR A 177 10.13 16.48 -21.57
N LEU A 178 11.13 15.65 -21.89
CA LEU A 178 11.79 14.81 -20.89
C LEU A 178 12.39 15.69 -19.80
N PRO A 179 11.98 15.53 -18.54
CA PRO A 179 12.62 16.25 -17.46
C PRO A 179 14.08 15.76 -17.30
N PRO A 180 14.98 16.60 -16.76
CA PRO A 180 16.30 16.15 -16.35
C PRO A 180 16.17 14.95 -15.42
N VAL A 181 17.13 14.01 -15.48
CA VAL A 181 17.15 12.87 -14.54
C VAL A 181 17.13 13.44 -13.12
N ALA A 182 16.08 13.11 -12.37
CA ALA A 182 15.92 13.60 -11.02
C ALA A 182 17.11 13.14 -10.17
N SER A 183 17.74 14.07 -9.44
CA SER A 183 18.74 13.72 -8.43
C SER A 183 18.12 12.77 -7.40
N PRO A 184 18.89 11.81 -6.83
CA PRO A 184 18.41 10.99 -5.74
C PRO A 184 17.97 11.89 -4.58
N GLY A 185 16.69 11.90 -4.23
CA GLY A 185 16.23 12.59 -3.01
C GLY A 185 14.85 13.24 -3.06
N ASN A 186 14.44 13.89 -4.16
CA ASN A 186 13.07 14.42 -4.25
C ASN A 186 12.64 14.75 -5.68
N ARG A 187 11.99 13.78 -6.34
CA ARG A 187 11.39 13.90 -7.68
C ARG A 187 10.55 15.18 -7.85
N LEU A 188 9.77 15.52 -6.83
CA LEU A 188 8.80 16.61 -6.89
C LEU A 188 9.41 18.00 -6.62
N GLU A 189 10.65 18.08 -6.13
CA GLU A 189 11.33 19.37 -5.89
C GLU A 189 11.55 20.15 -7.19
N GLY A 190 11.49 19.47 -8.33
CA GLY A 190 11.52 20.11 -9.64
C GLY A 190 10.42 21.16 -9.83
N LEU A 191 9.27 21.00 -9.16
CA LEU A 191 8.19 21.98 -9.17
C LEU A 191 8.57 23.30 -8.47
N CYS A 192 9.51 23.25 -7.53
CA CYS A 192 9.99 24.38 -6.75
C CYS A 192 11.14 25.11 -7.45
N ASN A 193 12.09 24.36 -7.98
CA ASN A 193 13.30 24.91 -8.61
C ASN A 193 13.15 25.18 -10.12
N GLY A 194 11.97 24.90 -10.69
CA GLY A 194 11.65 25.18 -12.08
C GLY A 194 12.24 24.19 -13.08
N THR A 195 12.72 23.01 -12.64
CA THR A 195 13.11 21.91 -13.54
C THR A 195 11.93 21.05 -14.00
N LEU A 196 10.79 21.13 -13.29
CA LEU A 196 9.50 20.55 -13.69
C LEU A 196 8.42 21.63 -13.83
N ASP A 197 7.56 21.44 -14.80
CA ASP A 197 6.36 22.26 -14.99
C ASP A 197 5.15 21.63 -14.33
N ALA A 198 5.07 20.30 -14.34
CA ALA A 198 4.04 19.55 -13.66
C ALA A 198 4.53 18.18 -13.18
N ALA A 199 3.79 17.58 -12.25
CA ALA A 199 4.05 16.24 -11.76
C ALA A 199 2.75 15.53 -11.38
N PHE A 200 2.69 14.24 -11.67
CA PHE A 200 1.66 13.34 -11.16
C PHE A 200 2.10 12.68 -9.86
N LEU A 201 1.11 12.48 -8.99
CA LEU A 201 1.19 11.68 -7.77
C LEU A 201 -0.17 11.01 -7.57
N VAL A 202 -0.18 9.75 -7.17
CA VAL A 202 -1.39 9.05 -6.73
C VAL A 202 -1.32 8.93 -5.22
N ALA A 203 -2.27 9.54 -4.52
CA ALA A 203 -2.21 9.61 -3.06
C ALA A 203 -3.58 9.75 -2.40
N GLY A 204 -3.68 9.24 -1.18
CA GLY A 204 -4.72 9.66 -0.25
C GLY A 204 -4.57 11.14 0.13
N HIS A 205 -5.68 11.76 0.52
CA HIS A 205 -5.71 13.15 0.97
C HIS A 205 -6.28 13.27 2.40
N PRO A 206 -5.81 14.24 3.21
CA PRO A 206 -4.66 15.11 2.98
C PRO A 206 -3.33 14.33 2.93
N ASN A 207 -2.34 14.93 2.27
CA ASN A 207 -1.01 14.36 2.02
C ASN A 207 0.05 15.41 2.38
N GLN A 208 1.03 15.03 3.20
CA GLN A 208 2.05 15.96 3.69
C GLN A 208 2.93 16.50 2.54
N GLY A 209 3.42 15.64 1.65
CA GLY A 209 4.23 16.06 0.51
C GLY A 209 3.54 17.07 -0.41
N ILE A 210 2.24 16.90 -0.65
CA ILE A 210 1.44 17.88 -1.41
C ILE A 210 1.31 19.20 -0.63
N GLY A 211 1.05 19.13 0.68
CA GLY A 211 1.00 20.31 1.56
C GLY A 211 2.30 21.11 1.55
N ASP A 212 3.44 20.42 1.59
CA ASP A 212 4.76 21.05 1.55
C ASP A 212 5.00 21.76 0.21
N LEU A 213 4.66 21.14 -0.92
CA LEU A 213 4.85 21.72 -2.26
C LEU A 213 3.91 22.92 -2.51
N THR A 214 2.66 22.82 -2.10
CA THR A 214 1.67 23.90 -2.22
C THR A 214 1.98 25.07 -1.29
N GLY A 215 2.47 24.80 -0.08
CA GLY A 215 2.86 25.82 0.89
C GLY A 215 4.18 26.51 0.57
N ARG A 216 5.26 25.76 0.33
CA ARG A 216 6.61 26.34 0.12
C ARG A 216 6.79 26.89 -1.29
N CYS A 217 6.28 26.19 -2.28
CA CYS A 217 6.59 26.43 -3.70
C CYS A 217 5.39 26.96 -4.48
N GLN A 218 4.24 27.15 -3.82
CA GLN A 218 3.00 27.62 -4.44
C GLN A 218 2.58 26.74 -5.62
N ALA A 219 2.91 25.44 -5.57
CA ALA A 219 2.40 24.48 -6.53
C ALA A 219 0.86 24.43 -6.44
N ARG A 220 0.20 24.27 -7.57
CA ARG A 220 -1.26 24.29 -7.68
C ARG A 220 -1.76 22.93 -8.12
N LEU A 221 -2.86 22.49 -7.53
CA LEU A 221 -3.55 21.28 -7.98
C LEU A 221 -4.44 21.63 -9.17
N ILE A 222 -4.40 20.80 -10.21
CA ILE A 222 -5.15 20.97 -11.45
C ILE A 222 -6.20 19.85 -11.53
N PRO A 223 -7.46 20.14 -11.86
CA PRO A 223 -8.48 19.11 -12.02
C PRO A 223 -8.17 18.18 -13.19
N ILE A 224 -8.55 16.90 -13.05
CA ILE A 224 -8.39 15.85 -14.07
C ILE A 224 -9.79 15.34 -14.40
N GLU A 225 -10.37 15.87 -15.46
CA GLU A 225 -11.74 15.59 -15.86
C GLU A 225 -11.87 15.64 -17.39
N GLY A 226 -12.95 15.05 -17.91
CA GLY A 226 -13.23 15.03 -19.34
C GLY A 226 -13.77 13.69 -19.84
N GLU A 227 -14.28 13.68 -21.07
CA GLU A 227 -14.92 12.50 -21.67
C GLU A 227 -13.98 11.30 -21.77
N GLN A 228 -12.68 11.54 -21.96
CA GLN A 228 -11.63 10.52 -21.99
C GLN A 228 -11.48 9.84 -20.63
N ILE A 229 -11.59 10.60 -19.53
CA ILE A 229 -11.58 10.05 -18.18
C ILE A 229 -12.82 9.21 -17.97
N ASP A 230 -14.00 9.69 -18.35
CA ASP A 230 -15.24 8.93 -18.23
C ASP A 230 -15.18 7.58 -18.99
N LYS A 231 -14.51 7.55 -20.15
CA LYS A 231 -14.26 6.32 -20.90
C LYS A 231 -13.28 5.39 -20.18
N LEU A 232 -12.18 5.92 -19.64
CA LEU A 232 -11.22 5.16 -18.85
C LEU A 232 -11.90 4.45 -17.67
N LEU A 233 -12.75 5.17 -16.94
CA LEU A 233 -13.47 4.64 -15.77
C LEU A 233 -14.48 3.55 -16.13
N LYS A 234 -15.11 3.64 -17.30
CA LYS A 234 -16.01 2.59 -17.80
C LYS A 234 -15.27 1.35 -18.25
N GLN A 235 -14.03 1.50 -18.73
CA GLN A 235 -13.23 0.41 -19.26
C GLN A 235 -12.51 -0.39 -18.16
N TYR A 236 -12.08 0.28 -17.09
CA TYR A 236 -11.23 -0.32 -16.08
C TYR A 236 -11.87 -0.22 -14.69
N PRO A 237 -12.42 -1.32 -14.14
CA PRO A 237 -13.24 -1.30 -12.92
C PRO A 237 -12.46 -1.01 -11.64
N TYR A 238 -11.13 -0.99 -11.69
CA TYR A 238 -10.26 -0.61 -10.57
C TYR A 238 -10.02 0.90 -10.47
N TYR A 239 -10.52 1.69 -11.43
CA TYR A 239 -10.60 3.15 -11.34
C TYR A 239 -12.02 3.60 -11.00
N GLN A 240 -12.13 4.65 -10.20
CA GLN A 240 -13.42 5.24 -9.80
C GLN A 240 -13.36 6.77 -9.84
N CYS A 241 -14.51 7.41 -10.04
CA CYS A 241 -14.63 8.86 -9.90
C CYS A 241 -14.20 9.28 -8.49
N SER A 242 -13.47 10.39 -8.39
CA SER A 242 -13.02 10.94 -7.11
C SER A 242 -13.03 12.46 -7.11
N ARG A 243 -12.92 13.04 -5.93
CA ARG A 243 -12.73 14.47 -5.75
C ARG A 243 -11.73 14.75 -4.64
N ILE A 244 -10.83 15.69 -4.88
CA ILE A 244 -10.01 16.29 -3.84
C ILE A 244 -10.86 17.37 -3.16
N GLY A 245 -11.06 17.24 -1.85
CA GLY A 245 -11.89 18.16 -1.06
C GLY A 245 -11.35 19.59 -1.09
N ALA A 246 -12.23 20.60 -0.94
CA ALA A 246 -11.83 22.00 -0.85
C ALA A 246 -11.02 22.29 0.42
N ASN A 247 -10.11 23.26 0.37
CA ASN A 247 -9.36 23.78 1.52
C ASN A 247 -8.45 22.74 2.21
N LEU A 248 -7.99 21.73 1.47
CA LEU A 248 -7.01 20.77 1.98
C LEU A 248 -5.58 21.30 1.89
N TYR A 249 -5.34 22.21 0.94
CA TYR A 249 -4.02 22.76 0.64
C TYR A 249 -4.05 24.29 0.48
N PRO A 250 -2.96 25.00 0.82
CA PRO A 250 -2.83 26.42 0.55
C PRO A 250 -3.18 26.78 -0.91
N GLY A 251 -4.02 27.80 -1.09
CA GLY A 251 -4.45 28.28 -2.41
C GLY A 251 -5.50 27.41 -3.11
N GLN A 252 -5.89 26.26 -2.54
CA GLN A 252 -6.89 25.37 -3.11
C GLN A 252 -8.25 25.58 -2.42
N THR A 253 -9.06 26.49 -2.94
CA THR A 253 -10.33 26.91 -2.32
C THR A 253 -11.57 26.15 -2.80
N SER A 254 -11.46 25.43 -3.92
CA SER A 254 -12.57 24.66 -4.54
C SER A 254 -12.22 23.19 -4.62
N SER A 255 -13.23 22.32 -4.50
CA SER A 255 -13.03 20.87 -4.70
C SER A 255 -12.69 20.59 -6.16
N LEU A 256 -11.69 19.73 -6.39
CA LEU A 256 -11.19 19.38 -7.72
C LEU A 256 -11.66 17.98 -8.11
N ALA A 257 -12.20 17.84 -9.32
CA ALA A 257 -12.54 16.53 -9.87
C ALA A 257 -11.27 15.78 -10.30
N THR A 258 -11.29 14.46 -10.12
CA THR A 258 -10.26 13.53 -10.58
C THR A 258 -10.81 12.10 -10.57
N PHE A 259 -9.96 11.11 -10.75
CA PHE A 259 -10.26 9.71 -10.49
C PHE A 259 -9.27 9.13 -9.47
N ALA A 260 -9.62 7.97 -8.93
CA ALA A 260 -8.86 7.30 -7.89
C ALA A 260 -8.75 5.79 -8.13
N VAL A 261 -7.73 5.23 -7.49
CA VAL A 261 -7.59 3.81 -7.16
C VAL A 261 -7.86 3.63 -5.66
N THR A 262 -7.78 2.40 -5.16
CA THR A 262 -7.77 2.12 -3.72
C THR A 262 -6.38 1.66 -3.28
N ALA A 263 -6.00 2.04 -2.06
CA ALA A 263 -4.88 1.45 -1.36
C ALA A 263 -5.30 0.09 -0.80
N GLU A 264 -4.55 -0.96 -1.09
CA GLU A 264 -4.85 -2.34 -0.67
C GLU A 264 -3.67 -2.89 0.14
N LEU A 265 -3.96 -3.50 1.28
CA LEU A 265 -3.00 -4.28 2.06
C LEU A 265 -3.01 -5.72 1.55
N VAL A 266 -1.85 -6.22 1.12
CA VAL A 266 -1.70 -7.55 0.55
C VAL A 266 -0.58 -8.34 1.21
N ALA A 267 -0.64 -9.67 1.03
CA ALA A 267 0.36 -10.63 1.49
C ALA A 267 0.57 -11.72 0.45
N LYS A 268 1.55 -12.61 0.69
CA LYS A 268 1.62 -13.90 0.00
C LYS A 268 0.64 -14.89 0.65
N ALA A 269 0.12 -15.82 -0.15
CA ALA A 269 -0.69 -16.95 0.33
C ALA A 269 0.04 -17.84 1.35
N SER A 270 1.37 -17.79 1.37
CA SER A 270 2.21 -18.53 2.30
C SER A 270 2.39 -17.84 3.66
N LEU A 271 1.87 -16.62 3.86
CA LEU A 271 1.93 -15.98 5.17
C LEU A 271 1.05 -16.80 6.15
N PRO A 272 1.53 -17.14 7.35
CA PRO A 272 0.76 -18.00 8.25
C PRO A 272 -0.65 -17.42 8.55
N GLU A 273 -1.66 -18.29 8.48
CA GLU A 273 -3.06 -17.87 8.63
C GLU A 273 -3.36 -17.25 9.99
N ASP A 274 -2.70 -17.72 11.04
CA ASP A 274 -2.78 -17.19 12.40
C ASP A 274 -2.28 -15.74 12.46
N GLN A 275 -1.15 -15.42 11.81
CA GLN A 275 -0.63 -14.05 11.75
C GLN A 275 -1.59 -13.11 11.03
N VAL A 276 -2.18 -13.55 9.91
CA VAL A 276 -3.17 -12.76 9.16
C VAL A 276 -4.45 -12.59 9.96
N ARG A 277 -4.91 -13.64 10.66
CA ARG A 277 -6.08 -13.60 11.53
C ARG A 277 -5.88 -12.63 12.68
N THR A 278 -4.70 -12.65 13.32
CA THR A 278 -4.32 -11.68 14.36
C THR A 278 -4.39 -10.25 13.83
N LEU A 279 -3.82 -9.97 12.65
CA LEU A 279 -3.89 -8.66 12.02
C LEU A 279 -5.34 -8.20 11.80
N ARG A 280 -6.18 -9.07 11.22
CA ARG A 280 -7.60 -8.79 11.01
C ARG A 280 -8.32 -8.48 12.32
N ASP A 281 -8.13 -9.32 13.33
CA ASP A 281 -8.86 -9.23 14.60
C ASP A 281 -8.46 -7.98 15.38
N VAL A 282 -7.16 -7.64 15.40
CA VAL A 282 -6.66 -6.39 16.01
C VAL A 282 -7.23 -5.18 15.29
N LEU A 283 -7.15 -5.12 13.95
CA LEU A 283 -7.67 -3.96 13.21
C LEU A 283 -9.19 -3.82 13.34
N SER A 284 -9.94 -4.92 13.31
CA SER A 284 -11.40 -4.91 13.49
C SER A 284 -11.79 -4.39 14.87
N ARG A 285 -11.16 -4.92 15.93
CA ARG A 285 -11.40 -4.49 17.32
C ARG A 285 -11.04 -3.03 17.56
N HIS A 286 -9.97 -2.56 16.92
CA HIS A 286 -9.42 -1.22 17.09
C HIS A 286 -9.77 -0.26 15.94
N LEU A 287 -10.79 -0.56 15.13
CA LEU A 287 -11.09 0.24 13.93
C LEU A 287 -11.29 1.73 14.23
N LYS A 288 -12.04 2.06 15.29
CA LYS A 288 -12.23 3.47 15.71
C LYS A 288 -10.93 4.19 16.08
N GLN A 289 -9.96 3.46 16.62
CA GLN A 289 -8.64 4.00 16.93
C GLN A 289 -7.83 4.14 15.65
N PHE A 290 -7.85 3.11 14.80
CA PHE A 290 -7.16 3.09 13.51
C PHE A 290 -7.52 4.30 12.64
N THR A 291 -8.82 4.59 12.47
CA THR A 291 -9.29 5.70 11.62
C THR A 291 -8.91 7.08 12.14
N ARG A 292 -8.52 7.20 13.42
CA ARG A 292 -8.05 8.46 14.02
C ARG A 292 -6.55 8.67 13.91
N LEU A 293 -5.77 7.65 13.52
CA LEU A 293 -4.31 7.74 13.44
C LEU A 293 -3.83 8.50 12.21
N HIS A 294 -4.68 8.67 11.19
CA HIS A 294 -4.40 9.52 10.04
C HIS A 294 -5.70 10.02 9.38
N PRO A 295 -5.80 11.30 8.95
CA PRO A 295 -7.02 11.85 8.35
C PRO A 295 -7.55 11.09 7.13
N ALA A 296 -6.66 10.57 6.28
CA ALA A 296 -7.06 9.77 5.12
C ALA A 296 -7.79 8.44 5.48
N LEU A 297 -7.70 7.99 6.73
CA LEU A 297 -8.35 6.77 7.22
C LEU A 297 -9.73 7.02 7.83
N THR A 298 -10.16 8.28 7.95
CA THR A 298 -11.37 8.66 8.70
C THR A 298 -12.67 8.12 8.09
N THR A 299 -12.68 7.82 6.79
CA THR A 299 -13.83 7.30 6.08
C THR A 299 -13.93 5.77 6.10
N LEU A 300 -12.95 5.07 6.68
CA LEU A 300 -12.95 3.61 6.69
C LEU A 300 -14.04 3.05 7.61
N THR A 301 -14.81 2.12 7.07
CA THR A 301 -15.77 1.28 7.79
C THR A 301 -15.42 -0.20 7.56
N PRO A 302 -15.95 -1.14 8.37
CA PRO A 302 -15.75 -2.57 8.11
C PRO A 302 -16.17 -2.96 6.69
N GLU A 303 -17.26 -2.38 6.18
CA GLU A 303 -17.78 -2.63 4.84
C GLU A 303 -16.86 -2.06 3.76
N SER A 304 -16.35 -0.83 3.93
CA SER A 304 -15.45 -0.22 2.94
C SER A 304 -14.09 -0.91 2.87
N MET A 305 -13.69 -1.60 3.95
CA MET A 305 -12.41 -2.31 4.05
C MET A 305 -12.44 -3.73 3.47
N GLN A 306 -13.62 -4.19 3.01
CA GLN A 306 -13.74 -5.46 2.32
C GLN A 306 -12.90 -5.45 1.04
N ALA A 307 -12.05 -6.47 0.90
CA ALA A 307 -11.27 -6.74 -0.30
C ALA A 307 -11.72 -8.07 -0.93
N GLY A 308 -11.10 -8.46 -2.04
CA GLY A 308 -11.40 -9.73 -2.71
C GLY A 308 -11.78 -9.61 -4.19
N ASP A 309 -12.04 -8.39 -4.67
CA ASP A 309 -12.49 -8.17 -6.05
C ASP A 309 -11.41 -8.40 -7.11
N ILE A 310 -10.13 -8.18 -6.74
CA ILE A 310 -8.98 -8.24 -7.66
C ILE A 310 -8.16 -9.51 -7.42
N LEU A 311 -7.95 -9.85 -6.16
CA LEU A 311 -7.20 -11.03 -5.71
C LEU A 311 -8.06 -11.81 -4.72
N PRO A 312 -7.92 -13.14 -4.66
CA PRO A 312 -8.57 -13.91 -3.62
C PRO A 312 -8.11 -13.43 -2.23
N LEU A 313 -9.04 -13.44 -1.28
CA LEU A 313 -8.72 -13.16 0.12
C LEU A 313 -7.72 -14.19 0.66
N HIS A 314 -6.84 -13.73 1.54
CA HIS A 314 -6.00 -14.65 2.29
C HIS A 314 -6.87 -15.53 3.22
N PRO A 315 -6.61 -16.85 3.36
CA PRO A 315 -7.44 -17.72 4.20
C PRO A 315 -7.60 -17.22 5.64
N GLY A 316 -6.54 -16.64 6.22
CA GLY A 316 -6.59 -16.01 7.56
C GLY A 316 -7.54 -14.81 7.68
N MET A 317 -7.99 -14.21 6.57
CA MET A 317 -9.03 -13.16 6.59
C MET A 317 -10.44 -13.73 6.75
N LEU A 318 -10.65 -14.98 6.36
CA LEU A 318 -11.95 -15.65 6.44
C LEU A 318 -12.25 -15.99 7.90
N ASP A 319 -13.51 -15.82 8.30
CA ASP A 319 -14.01 -16.35 9.56
C ASP A 319 -13.74 -17.85 9.62
N ALA A 320 -13.28 -18.32 10.78
CA ALA A 320 -13.08 -19.74 10.98
C ALA A 320 -14.43 -20.42 10.79
N VAL A 321 -14.60 -21.16 9.69
CA VAL A 321 -15.70 -22.11 9.59
C VAL A 321 -15.50 -23.07 10.77
N PRO A 322 -16.48 -23.24 11.67
CA PRO A 322 -16.36 -24.24 12.72
C PRO A 322 -16.10 -25.56 12.01
N THR A 323 -14.89 -26.10 12.14
CA THR A 323 -14.60 -27.44 11.70
C THR A 323 -15.46 -28.32 12.60
N LEU A 324 -16.66 -28.68 12.13
CA LEU A 324 -17.43 -29.76 12.69
C LEU A 324 -16.62 -31.02 12.41
N LEU A 325 -15.60 -31.25 13.24
CA LEU A 325 -15.02 -32.57 13.38
C LEU A 325 -16.17 -33.49 13.78
N PRO A 326 -16.43 -34.60 13.08
CA PRO A 326 -17.44 -35.56 13.50
C PRO A 326 -16.92 -36.28 14.75
N GLU A 327 -17.08 -35.66 15.91
CA GLU A 327 -16.97 -36.36 17.18
C GLU A 327 -18.17 -37.28 17.31
N SER A 328 -17.90 -38.58 17.11
CA SER A 328 -18.62 -39.69 17.73
C SER A 328 -20.15 -39.72 17.55
N LEU A 329 -20.61 -40.32 16.45
CA LEU A 329 -21.82 -41.14 16.49
C LEU A 329 -21.54 -42.40 17.34
N THR A 330 -21.47 -42.26 18.66
CA THR A 330 -21.65 -43.40 19.57
C THR A 330 -23.13 -43.70 19.65
N THR A 331 -23.55 -44.71 18.91
CA THR A 331 -24.79 -45.45 19.13
C THR A 331 -24.87 -45.92 20.58
N SER A 332 -25.83 -45.43 21.34
CA SER A 332 -26.42 -46.17 22.44
C SER A 332 -27.93 -45.97 22.39
N GLY A 333 -28.62 -47.04 22.01
CA GLY A 333 -30.07 -47.06 21.89
C GLY A 333 -30.76 -47.02 23.25
N ALA A 334 -31.95 -46.41 23.26
CA ALA A 334 -33.04 -46.81 24.12
C ALA A 334 -34.36 -46.52 23.39
N LEU A 335 -35.10 -47.59 23.13
CA LEU A 335 -36.48 -47.56 22.66
C LEU A 335 -37.37 -46.78 23.64
N ALA A 336 -38.24 -45.93 23.11
CA ALA A 336 -39.58 -45.73 23.69
C ALA A 336 -40.57 -45.34 22.58
N THR A 337 -41.62 -46.13 22.49
CA THR A 337 -42.73 -46.14 21.54
C THR A 337 -43.63 -44.88 21.61
N ALA A 338 -44.14 -44.49 20.44
CA ALA A 338 -45.19 -43.47 20.25
C ALA A 338 -46.56 -43.90 20.86
N PRO A 339 -47.57 -43.00 20.91
CA PRO A 339 -48.44 -42.86 19.73
C PRO A 339 -49.00 -41.44 19.42
N SER A 340 -49.13 -41.19 18.12
CA SER A 340 -50.28 -40.64 17.35
C SER A 340 -50.95 -39.29 17.70
N ALA A 341 -51.08 -38.48 16.63
CA ALA A 341 -51.76 -37.18 16.50
C ALA A 341 -53.30 -37.22 16.66
N PRO A 342 -54.00 -36.07 16.60
CA PRO A 342 -54.49 -35.62 15.30
C PRO A 342 -54.48 -34.09 15.02
N THR A 343 -54.63 -33.84 13.73
CA THR A 343 -54.81 -32.61 12.92
C THR A 343 -55.95 -31.67 13.38
N SER A 344 -55.78 -30.35 13.19
CA SER A 344 -56.87 -29.49 12.69
C SER A 344 -56.33 -28.20 12.05
N ALA A 345 -56.94 -27.84 10.93
CA ALA A 345 -56.70 -26.68 10.08
C ALA A 345 -57.33 -25.38 10.63
N ALA A 346 -56.80 -24.23 10.20
CA ALA A 346 -57.55 -23.08 9.63
C ALA A 346 -56.64 -21.83 9.44
N THR A 347 -56.61 -21.31 8.22
CA THR A 347 -56.33 -19.89 7.84
C THR A 347 -57.68 -19.25 7.47
N PRO A 348 -57.83 -17.95 7.12
CA PRO A 348 -57.07 -16.71 7.41
C PRO A 348 -57.99 -15.58 7.95
N LEU A 349 -57.44 -14.41 8.32
CA LEU A 349 -58.19 -13.15 8.29
C LEU A 349 -57.36 -12.01 7.69
N GLU A 350 -57.94 -11.42 6.65
CA GLU A 350 -57.65 -10.18 5.96
C GLU A 350 -57.70 -8.93 6.86
N GLY A 351 -57.04 -7.86 6.41
CA GLY A 351 -57.25 -6.50 6.91
C GLY A 351 -56.16 -5.51 6.50
N ALA A 352 -56.27 -4.98 5.29
CA ALA A 352 -55.45 -3.89 4.77
C ALA A 352 -55.89 -2.53 5.33
N GLU A 353 -54.96 -1.57 5.49
CA GLU A 353 -55.23 -0.17 5.13
C GLU A 353 -53.93 0.63 4.91
N VAL A 354 -54.03 1.58 3.97
CA VAL A 354 -52.95 2.28 3.27
C VAL A 354 -53.25 3.79 3.29
N LEU A 355 -52.21 4.58 3.65
CA LEU A 355 -51.95 6.03 3.38
C LEU A 355 -52.92 7.10 3.96
N PRO A 356 -52.54 8.42 4.05
CA PRO A 356 -51.57 9.14 3.21
C PRO A 356 -50.56 10.11 3.86
N GLU A 357 -49.63 10.56 3.01
CA GLU A 357 -48.62 11.62 3.15
C GLU A 357 -49.18 13.07 3.12
N GLN A 358 -48.29 13.99 3.53
CA GLN A 358 -48.11 15.42 3.15
C GLN A 358 -48.49 16.51 4.19
N PRO A 359 -47.93 17.75 4.11
CA PRO A 359 -46.51 18.13 4.19
C PRO A 359 -46.30 19.42 5.06
N ALA A 360 -45.09 20.01 4.96
CA ALA A 360 -44.72 21.41 5.23
C ALA A 360 -44.08 21.78 6.60
N GLY A 361 -42.81 22.18 6.50
CA GLY A 361 -42.29 23.50 6.92
C GLY A 361 -42.43 23.94 8.37
N ALA A 362 -41.31 23.96 9.10
CA ALA A 362 -41.06 24.96 10.13
C ALA A 362 -39.56 25.12 10.40
N THR A 363 -39.05 26.29 10.04
CA THR A 363 -37.81 26.91 10.49
C THR A 363 -37.83 27.07 12.01
N LEU A 364 -36.73 26.77 12.70
CA LEU A 364 -36.48 27.23 14.07
C LEU A 364 -35.00 27.64 14.24
N PRO A 365 -34.72 28.57 15.18
CA PRO A 365 -33.67 29.58 15.03
C PRO A 365 -32.34 29.21 15.68
N ALA A 366 -31.34 30.04 15.36
CA ALA A 366 -30.05 30.11 16.01
C ALA A 366 -30.16 30.33 17.53
N SER A 367 -29.33 29.61 18.29
CA SER A 367 -28.99 29.94 19.67
C SER A 367 -27.49 30.09 19.78
N SER A 368 -27.07 31.33 19.98
CA SER A 368 -25.84 31.73 20.64
C SER A 368 -25.80 31.16 22.05
N ASP A 369 -24.66 30.60 22.46
CA ASP A 369 -24.14 30.81 23.81
C ASP A 369 -22.64 30.48 23.82
N ALA A 370 -21.85 31.55 24.01
CA ALA A 370 -20.45 31.47 24.34
C ALA A 370 -20.32 31.31 25.86
N VAL A 371 -19.62 30.27 26.30
CA VAL A 371 -19.08 30.19 27.66
C VAL A 371 -17.58 29.94 27.58
N THR A 372 -16.85 30.97 27.96
CA THR A 372 -15.42 30.99 28.21
C THR A 372 -15.11 30.31 29.54
N THR A 373 -14.32 29.24 29.51
CA THR A 373 -13.38 28.76 30.56
C THR A 373 -12.52 27.68 29.87
N GLY A 374 -11.21 27.51 30.02
CA GLY A 374 -10.12 28.12 30.76
C GLY A 374 -8.87 27.28 30.45
N GLN A 375 -7.72 27.94 30.30
CA GLN A 375 -6.34 27.41 30.40
C GLN A 375 -5.97 26.06 29.75
N ALA A 376 -5.23 26.15 28.64
CA ALA A 376 -4.31 25.12 28.16
C ALA A 376 -3.03 25.09 29.03
N PRO A 377 -2.49 23.92 29.41
CA PRO A 377 -1.14 23.83 29.94
C PRO A 377 -0.11 23.87 28.80
N ALA A 378 0.92 24.69 28.99
CA ALA A 378 2.09 24.81 28.14
C ALA A 378 2.86 23.48 28.10
N LEU A 379 3.16 22.98 26.90
CA LEU A 379 4.17 21.95 26.69
C LEU A 379 5.51 22.64 26.42
N THR A 380 6.42 22.36 27.35
CA THR A 380 7.81 22.80 27.39
C THR A 380 8.56 22.36 26.13
N THR A 381 9.19 23.30 25.45
CA THR A 381 10.07 23.08 24.31
C THR A 381 11.35 22.37 24.75
N LEU A 382 11.63 21.19 24.19
CA LEU A 382 12.96 20.58 24.22
C LEU A 382 13.76 21.06 23.00
N PRO A 383 15.08 21.32 23.14
CA PRO A 383 15.87 21.95 22.09
C PRO A 383 16.19 20.99 20.94
N VAL A 384 16.14 21.52 19.72
CA VAL A 384 16.60 20.91 18.48
C VAL A 384 18.14 21.03 18.43
N PRO A 385 18.91 19.95 18.19
CA PRO A 385 20.35 20.08 17.98
C PRO A 385 20.62 20.72 16.61
N THR A 386 21.54 21.68 16.60
CA THR A 386 22.04 22.36 15.40
C THR A 386 23.13 21.52 14.72
N GLU A 387 23.30 21.77 13.43
CA GLU A 387 24.08 21.01 12.44
C GLU A 387 25.61 21.13 12.59
N ALA A 388 26.13 20.98 13.82
CA ALA A 388 27.57 21.04 14.11
C ALA A 388 28.11 19.87 14.98
N ASP A 389 27.27 18.93 15.42
CA ASP A 389 27.69 17.82 16.31
C ASP A 389 27.83 16.44 15.62
N ILE A 390 27.92 16.39 14.29
CA ILE A 390 28.23 15.13 13.56
C ILE A 390 29.63 15.23 12.94
N ALA A 391 30.64 15.34 13.78
CA ALA A 391 32.02 15.04 13.41
C ALA A 391 32.87 14.84 14.67
N GLN A 392 32.96 13.61 15.19
CA GLN A 392 34.18 13.01 15.79
C GLN A 392 33.90 11.69 16.55
N GLY A 393 34.62 10.63 16.16
CA GLY A 393 35.04 9.48 16.98
C GLY A 393 33.96 8.46 17.37
N SER A 394 34.14 7.14 17.32
CA SER A 394 35.37 6.33 17.29
C SER A 394 35.03 4.89 16.87
N GLN A 395 35.83 4.30 15.99
CA GLN A 395 35.91 2.84 15.82
C GLN A 395 36.79 2.21 16.91
N PRO A 396 36.59 0.94 17.27
CA PRO A 396 37.66 0.11 17.79
C PRO A 396 38.13 -0.94 16.76
N ASP A 397 39.46 -0.93 16.64
CA ASP A 397 40.47 -1.75 15.99
C ASP A 397 40.21 -3.18 15.49
N ALA A 398 41.04 -3.49 14.49
CA ALA A 398 41.20 -4.75 13.76
C ALA A 398 42.25 -5.70 14.35
N ALA A 399 42.12 -6.99 14.04
CA ALA A 399 43.20 -7.97 13.84
C ALA A 399 42.62 -9.17 13.05
N GLY A 400 43.18 -9.71 11.96
CA GLY A 400 44.39 -9.44 11.19
C GLY A 400 44.46 -10.47 10.03
N ILE A 401 45.60 -10.44 9.33
CA ILE A 401 46.15 -11.46 8.40
C ILE A 401 46.08 -11.13 6.89
N ALA A 402 47.18 -10.48 6.47
CA ALA A 402 48.11 -10.81 5.38
C ALA A 402 47.69 -10.72 3.90
N THR A 403 48.26 -9.70 3.23
CA THR A 403 48.69 -9.69 1.82
C THR A 403 50.02 -10.44 1.62
N PRO A 404 50.35 -10.83 0.37
CA PRO A 404 51.37 -10.08 -0.39
C PRO A 404 50.87 -9.75 -1.82
N SER A 405 51.01 -8.51 -2.31
CA SER A 405 52.19 -7.82 -2.88
C SER A 405 52.56 -8.24 -4.32
N ALA A 406 52.84 -7.20 -5.12
CA ALA A 406 52.87 -7.08 -6.56
C ALA A 406 54.15 -7.56 -7.29
N ALA A 407 54.01 -7.78 -8.61
CA ALA A 407 55.04 -7.46 -9.63
C ALA A 407 54.34 -7.22 -10.99
N LYS A 408 54.25 -5.96 -11.45
CA LYS A 408 55.04 -5.33 -12.54
C LYS A 408 55.02 -6.03 -13.91
N SER A 409 54.54 -5.32 -14.93
CA SER A 409 55.22 -5.15 -16.23
C SER A 409 54.65 -3.94 -16.98
N THR A 410 55.55 -3.21 -17.62
CA THR A 410 55.41 -1.88 -18.25
C THR A 410 55.49 -2.01 -19.79
N GLU A 411 54.95 -1.00 -20.51
CA GLU A 411 55.28 -0.56 -21.89
C GLU A 411 54.89 -1.51 -23.07
N GLN A 412 54.54 -1.07 -24.29
CA GLN A 412 54.54 0.23 -24.99
C GLN A 412 53.63 0.15 -26.24
N ALA A 413 53.28 1.31 -26.80
CA ALA A 413 52.42 1.52 -27.97
C ALA A 413 53.08 1.23 -29.34
N THR A 414 52.27 1.05 -30.40
CA THR A 414 52.60 1.52 -31.76
C THR A 414 51.36 1.61 -32.67
N THR A 415 51.36 2.69 -33.45
CA THR A 415 50.42 3.19 -34.46
C THR A 415 50.54 2.51 -35.83
N ALA A 416 49.45 2.43 -36.62
CA ALA A 416 49.50 2.48 -38.09
C ALA A 416 48.16 2.87 -38.75
N THR A 417 48.25 3.78 -39.72
CA THR A 417 47.24 4.45 -40.57
C THR A 417 46.88 3.61 -41.83
N PRO A 418 45.86 3.97 -42.65
CA PRO A 418 45.19 3.10 -43.64
C PRO A 418 45.51 3.42 -45.14
N VAL A 419 44.70 2.86 -46.08
CA VAL A 419 44.42 3.23 -47.53
C VAL A 419 44.94 2.18 -48.58
N PRO A 420 44.43 2.01 -49.84
CA PRO A 420 43.10 2.19 -50.54
C PRO A 420 42.63 0.97 -51.44
N GLY A 421 41.44 1.07 -52.07
CA GLY A 421 41.26 0.70 -53.51
C GLY A 421 40.00 -0.09 -53.96
N SER A 422 39.05 0.61 -54.60
CA SER A 422 37.89 0.15 -55.43
C SER A 422 38.33 -0.50 -56.79
N PRO A 423 37.49 -0.95 -57.78
CA PRO A 423 36.05 -0.64 -58.04
C PRO A 423 35.15 -1.72 -58.75
N SER A 424 33.89 -1.33 -58.99
CA SER A 424 33.10 -1.53 -60.24
C SER A 424 31.76 -2.31 -60.12
N GLY A 425 30.70 -1.74 -60.71
CA GLY A 425 29.46 -2.45 -61.07
C GLY A 425 28.15 -1.66 -60.96
N ALA A 426 27.85 -0.81 -61.95
CA ALA A 426 26.55 -0.15 -62.18
C ALA A 426 25.44 -1.16 -62.57
N SER A 427 24.14 -0.90 -62.33
CA SER A 427 23.23 -0.21 -63.28
C SER A 427 21.76 -0.22 -62.75
N PRO A 428 20.80 0.54 -63.35
CA PRO A 428 19.96 1.51 -62.62
C PRO A 428 18.43 1.32 -62.80
N VAL A 429 17.66 2.41 -62.60
CA VAL A 429 16.23 2.72 -62.99
C VAL A 429 15.29 2.83 -61.77
N THR A 430 14.52 3.88 -61.47
CA THR A 430 14.31 5.27 -61.94
C THR A 430 13.55 6.01 -60.82
N ARG A 431 13.82 7.30 -60.63
CA ARG A 431 13.04 8.23 -59.79
C ARG A 431 12.25 9.14 -60.72
N GLU A 432 10.93 9.22 -60.56
CA GLU A 432 10.10 10.26 -61.16
C GLU A 432 10.13 11.52 -60.28
N THR A 433 10.21 12.68 -60.93
CA THR A 433 9.97 14.03 -60.37
C THR A 433 8.87 14.70 -61.23
N PRO A 434 8.29 15.85 -60.83
CA PRO A 434 6.86 16.10 -60.91
C PRO A 434 6.47 16.98 -62.11
N ALA A 435 5.18 17.05 -62.42
CA ALA A 435 4.62 18.00 -63.39
C ALA A 435 3.93 19.20 -62.68
N PRO A 436 3.85 20.38 -63.33
CA PRO A 436 3.33 21.62 -62.75
C PRO A 436 1.85 21.91 -63.09
N ALA A 437 1.25 22.75 -62.24
CA ALA A 437 0.12 23.69 -62.38
C ALA A 437 -0.97 23.48 -63.46
N GLN A 438 -2.23 23.41 -62.99
CA GLN A 438 -3.29 24.36 -63.31
C GLN A 438 -4.07 24.72 -62.05
#